data_AF-A0A7S2EK47-F1
#
_entry.id   AF-A0A7S2EK47-F1
#
_cell.length_a   1.000
_cell.length_b   1.000
_cell.length_c   1.000
_cell.angle_alpha   90.00
_cell.angle_beta   90.00
_cell.angle_gamma   90.00
#
_symmetry.space_group_name_H-M   'P 1'
#
loop_
_entity.id
_entity.type
_entity.pdbx_description
1 polymer ?
#
loop_
_entity_poly.entity_id
_entity_poly.type
_entity_poly.pdbx_seq_one_letter_code
_entity_poly.pdbx_strand_id
1 'polypeptide(L)'
;VKTGVVAGFTIMAAVLLIAGIIAFYQWRINKLKEAAKHKFARRMSQSTKKLVSGNDSSGVTPKDLIDTFNRIDCGEEDGGNGLISKDELWAYISDMKDGSVVKKESVMTQKEFDVLFESIDKDHSHQIDFAEFCAFIAEVNRP
;
A
#
# COMPACT_ATOMS: atom_id res chain seq x y z
N VAL A 1 -38.30 30.41 23.41
CA VAL A 1 -37.94 29.45 22.34
C VAL A 1 -38.67 28.14 22.57
N LYS A 2 -39.40 27.60 21.58
CA LYS A 2 -40.10 26.31 21.72
C LYS A 2 -39.07 25.19 21.83
N THR A 3 -39.18 24.34 22.84
CA THR A 3 -38.23 23.26 23.17
C THR A 3 -37.92 22.34 21.97
N GLY A 4 -38.89 22.14 21.08
CA GLY A 4 -38.71 21.35 19.85
C GLY A 4 -37.71 21.94 18.85
N VAL A 5 -37.55 23.27 18.79
CA VAL A 5 -36.56 23.91 17.91
C VAL A 5 -35.15 23.67 18.45
N VAL A 6 -34.97 23.76 19.76
CA VAL A 6 -33.67 23.52 20.42
C VAL A 6 -33.22 22.06 20.26
N ALA A 7 -34.15 21.10 20.38
CA ALA A 7 -33.86 19.68 20.15
C ALA A 7 -33.50 19.37 18.69
N GLY A 8 -34.12 20.06 17.72
CA GLY A 8 -33.77 19.91 16.30
C GLY A 8 -32.34 20.36 15.99
N PHE A 9 -31.92 21.51 16.54
CA PHE A 9 -30.57 22.04 16.34
C PHE A 9 -29.49 21.16 16.99
N THR A 10 -29.74 20.59 18.18
CA THR A 10 -28.76 19.73 18.86
C THR A 10 -28.53 18.42 18.11
N ILE A 11 -29.58 17.80 17.59
CA ILE A 11 -29.47 16.57 16.79
C ILE A 11 -28.70 16.86 15.49
N MET A 12 -29.02 17.98 14.81
CA MET A 12 -28.33 18.35 13.57
C MET A 12 -26.84 18.64 13.81
N ALA A 13 -26.49 19.32 14.89
CA ALA A 13 -25.11 19.55 15.30
C ALA A 13 -24.35 18.24 15.59
N ALA A 14 -25.00 17.26 16.25
CA ALA A 14 -24.41 15.97 16.52
C ALA A 14 -24.14 15.16 15.24
N VAL A 15 -25.09 15.16 14.29
CA VAL A 15 -24.93 14.49 12.99
C VAL A 15 -23.79 15.12 12.19
N LEU A 16 -23.69 16.45 12.15
CA LEU A 16 -22.60 17.15 11.47
C LEU A 16 -21.23 16.85 12.12
N LEU A 17 -21.18 16.74 13.45
CA LEU A 17 -19.96 16.33 14.15
C LEU A 17 -19.52 14.92 13.76
N ILE A 18 -20.45 13.96 13.75
CA ILE A 18 -20.15 12.57 13.36
C ILE A 18 -19.69 12.51 11.90
N ALA A 19 -20.39 13.19 10.99
CA ALA A 19 -20.01 13.25 9.58
C ALA A 19 -18.62 13.89 9.40
N GLY A 20 -18.32 14.96 10.14
CA GLY A 20 -17.01 15.60 10.14
C GLY A 20 -15.90 14.68 10.66
N ILE A 21 -16.16 13.90 11.71
CA ILE A 21 -15.22 12.90 12.23
C ILE A 21 -14.95 11.82 11.17
N ILE A 22 -15.99 11.28 10.53
CA ILE A 22 -15.84 10.26 9.48
C ILE A 22 -15.03 10.81 8.31
N ALA A 23 -15.36 12.02 7.84
CA ALA A 23 -14.64 12.68 6.75
C ALA A 23 -13.16 12.93 7.12
N PHE A 24 -12.88 13.32 8.36
CA PHE A 24 -11.52 13.50 8.85
C PHE A 24 -10.73 12.19 8.90
N TYR A 25 -11.34 11.10 9.37
CA TYR A 25 -10.73 9.77 9.36
C TYR A 25 -10.43 9.29 7.94
N GLN A 26 -11.38 9.41 7.02
CA GLN A 26 -11.19 9.04 5.62
C GLN A 26 -10.09 9.87 4.96
N TRP A 27 -10.06 11.19 5.21
CA TRP A 27 -9.00 12.06 4.70
C TRP A 27 -7.60 11.65 5.22
N ARG A 28 -7.50 11.31 6.51
CA ARG A 28 -6.26 10.79 7.12
C ARG A 28 -5.81 9.48 6.49
N ILE A 29 -6.71 8.52 6.31
CA ILE A 29 -6.40 7.22 5.70
C ILE A 29 -5.96 7.42 4.25
N ASN A 30 -6.65 8.26 3.48
CA ASN A 30 -6.27 8.56 2.10
C ASN A 30 -4.87 9.18 2.03
N LYS A 31 -4.51 10.09 2.95
CA LYS A 31 -3.15 10.65 3.03
C LYS A 31 -2.08 9.58 3.33
N LEU A 32 -2.39 8.64 4.22
CA LEU A 32 -1.50 7.53 4.53
C LEU A 32 -1.34 6.57 3.35
N LYS A 33 -2.44 6.28 2.64
CA LYS A 33 -2.45 5.44 1.44
C LYS A 33 -1.54 6.00 0.36
N GLU A 34 -1.65 7.29 0.06
CA GLU A 34 -0.79 7.94 -0.95
C GLU A 34 0.69 7.96 -0.54
N ALA A 35 0.99 8.21 0.74
CA ALA A 35 2.36 8.14 1.25
C ALA A 35 2.94 6.71 1.17
N ALA A 36 2.13 5.71 1.53
CA ALA A 36 2.53 4.31 1.50
C ALA A 36 2.74 3.81 0.07
N LYS A 37 1.84 4.15 -0.87
CA LYS A 37 2.01 3.90 -2.31
C LYS A 37 3.30 4.48 -2.84
N HIS A 38 3.60 5.75 -2.53
CA HIS A 38 4.81 6.40 -3.01
C HIS A 38 6.09 5.74 -2.44
N LYS A 39 6.08 5.37 -1.16
CA LYS A 39 7.19 4.63 -0.54
C LYS A 39 7.35 3.25 -1.18
N PHE A 40 6.26 2.55 -1.45
CA PHE A 40 6.28 1.26 -2.15
C PHE A 40 6.80 1.37 -3.58
N ALA A 41 6.29 2.33 -4.37
CA ALA A 41 6.75 2.61 -5.73
C ALA A 41 8.26 2.84 -5.79
N ARG A 42 8.78 3.59 -4.82
CA ARG A 42 10.21 3.83 -4.68
C ARG A 42 10.99 2.56 -4.34
N ARG A 43 10.46 1.68 -3.49
CA ARG A 43 11.07 0.37 -3.22
C ARG A 43 11.05 -0.54 -4.44
N MET A 44 9.93 -0.57 -5.15
CA MET A 44 9.79 -1.36 -6.36
C MET A 44 10.76 -0.90 -7.43
N SER A 45 10.82 0.40 -7.73
CA SER A 45 11.77 0.98 -8.69
C SER A 45 13.23 0.79 -8.32
N GLN A 46 13.60 0.81 -7.03
CA GLN A 46 14.96 0.50 -6.61
C GLN A 46 15.32 -0.97 -6.83
N SER A 47 14.35 -1.85 -6.64
CA SER A 47 14.53 -3.29 -6.80
C SER A 47 14.50 -3.72 -8.27
N THR A 48 13.81 -2.97 -9.14
CA THR A 48 13.77 -3.18 -10.60
C THR A 48 14.84 -2.40 -11.35
N LYS A 49 15.40 -1.29 -10.83
CA LYS A 49 16.50 -0.54 -11.48
C LYS A 49 17.77 -1.38 -11.67
N LYS A 50 17.94 -2.46 -10.89
CA LYS A 50 19.02 -3.44 -11.10
C LYS A 50 18.78 -4.36 -12.30
N LEU A 51 17.55 -4.44 -12.83
CA LEU A 51 17.16 -5.16 -14.05
C LEU A 51 16.96 -4.19 -15.25
N VAL A 52 16.65 -2.91 -15.00
CA VAL A 52 16.42 -1.85 -16.01
C VAL A 52 17.71 -1.10 -16.38
N SER A 53 18.89 -1.63 -16.06
CA SER A 53 20.18 -1.10 -16.57
C SER A 53 20.42 -1.58 -18.00
N GLY A 54 19.51 -1.20 -18.90
CA GLY A 54 19.48 -1.60 -20.30
C GLY A 54 18.56 -0.71 -21.11
N ASN A 55 18.87 0.59 -21.16
CA ASN A 55 18.57 1.51 -22.26
C ASN A 55 17.13 1.71 -22.79
N ASP A 56 16.08 1.17 -22.17
CA ASP A 56 14.72 1.31 -22.70
C ASP A 56 13.75 1.96 -21.71
N SER A 57 13.13 3.04 -22.19
CA SER A 57 12.08 3.86 -21.54
C SER A 57 10.73 3.12 -21.42
N SER A 58 10.71 1.82 -21.66
CA SER A 58 9.52 0.97 -21.60
C SER A 58 9.36 0.43 -20.19
N GLY A 59 8.18 0.63 -19.61
CA GLY A 59 7.85 0.29 -18.24
C GLY A 59 8.06 -1.17 -17.85
N VAL A 60 7.75 -1.47 -16.59
CA VAL A 60 7.87 -2.80 -15.97
C VAL A 60 7.31 -3.87 -16.92
N THR A 61 8.16 -4.77 -17.40
CA THR A 61 7.71 -5.82 -18.32
C THR A 61 6.91 -6.87 -17.54
N PRO A 62 5.96 -7.59 -18.18
CA PRO A 62 5.25 -8.68 -17.52
C PRO A 62 6.19 -9.74 -16.91
N LYS A 63 7.37 -9.94 -17.52
CA LYS A 63 8.39 -10.85 -17.01
C LYS A 63 9.03 -10.35 -15.71
N ASP A 64 9.34 -9.06 -15.64
CA ASP A 64 9.88 -8.44 -14.41
C ASP A 64 8.86 -8.47 -13.26
N LEU A 65 7.56 -8.39 -13.57
CA LEU A 65 6.48 -8.52 -12.59
C LEU A 65 6.43 -9.93 -12.01
N ILE A 66 6.49 -10.95 -12.86
CA ILE A 66 6.51 -12.36 -12.44
C ILE A 66 7.77 -12.65 -11.63
N ASP A 67 8.94 -12.20 -12.09
CA ASP A 67 10.20 -12.41 -11.38
C ASP A 67 10.20 -11.70 -10.01
N THR A 68 9.58 -10.51 -9.92
CA THR A 68 9.44 -9.82 -8.64
C THR A 68 8.42 -10.48 -7.74
N PHE A 69 7.29 -10.94 -8.28
CA PHE A 69 6.27 -11.67 -7.53
C PHE A 69 6.86 -12.93 -6.91
N ASN A 70 7.53 -13.76 -7.72
CA ASN A 70 8.20 -14.99 -7.26
C ASN A 70 9.34 -14.73 -6.27
N ARG A 71 9.95 -13.53 -6.30
CA ARG A 71 10.98 -13.17 -5.33
C ARG A 71 10.38 -12.82 -3.96
N ILE A 72 9.17 -12.28 -3.94
CA ILE A 72 8.45 -11.93 -2.70
C ILE A 72 7.75 -13.17 -2.15
N ASP A 73 7.14 -13.97 -3.02
CA ASP A 73 6.52 -15.26 -2.73
C ASP A 73 7.61 -16.34 -2.53
N CYS A 74 8.33 -16.24 -1.42
CA CYS A 74 9.51 -17.05 -1.13
C CYS A 74 9.41 -17.80 0.21
N GLY A 75 8.18 -18.10 0.66
CA GLY A 75 7.82 -18.66 1.96
C GLY A 75 8.66 -19.81 2.53
N GLU A 76 8.37 -20.16 3.80
CA GLU A 76 9.19 -21.02 4.68
C GLU A 76 9.47 -22.45 4.16
N GLU A 77 8.80 -22.92 3.11
CA GLU A 77 8.97 -24.26 2.53
C GLU A 77 9.21 -24.20 1.01
N ASP A 78 10.45 -23.97 0.58
CA ASP A 78 11.04 -24.33 -0.73
C ASP A 78 10.22 -24.11 -2.03
N GLY A 79 9.29 -23.15 -2.04
CA GLY A 79 8.55 -22.78 -3.23
C GLY A 79 7.38 -21.88 -2.88
N GLY A 80 7.32 -20.72 -3.51
CA GLY A 80 6.20 -19.80 -3.39
C GLY A 80 4.86 -20.50 -3.57
N ASN A 81 3.90 -20.17 -2.73
CA ASN A 81 2.55 -20.77 -2.75
C ASN A 81 1.65 -20.09 -3.82
N GLY A 82 2.22 -19.18 -4.62
CA GLY A 82 1.50 -18.38 -5.61
C GLY A 82 0.75 -17.20 -4.99
N LEU A 83 0.95 -16.91 -3.70
CA LEU A 83 0.22 -15.92 -2.92
C LEU A 83 1.17 -15.19 -1.96
N ILE A 84 1.32 -13.88 -2.14
CA ILE A 84 2.17 -13.09 -1.26
C ILE A 84 1.43 -12.84 0.07
N SER A 85 1.94 -13.40 1.16
CA SER A 85 1.45 -13.12 2.50
C SER A 85 1.88 -11.73 2.99
N LYS A 86 1.19 -11.27 4.03
CA LYS A 86 1.50 -9.99 4.69
C LYS A 86 2.93 -9.94 5.22
N ASP A 87 3.43 -11.03 5.78
CA ASP A 87 4.77 -11.07 6.36
C ASP A 87 5.85 -11.11 5.28
N GLU A 88 5.62 -11.81 4.16
CA GLU A 88 6.52 -11.81 3.00
C GLU A 88 6.64 -10.44 2.35
N LEU A 89 5.52 -9.76 2.12
CA LEU A 89 5.55 -8.41 1.56
C LEU A 89 6.21 -7.42 2.52
N TRP A 90 5.95 -7.56 3.82
CA TRP A 90 6.60 -6.74 4.85
C TRP A 90 8.10 -6.99 4.87
N ALA A 91 8.54 -8.25 4.84
CA ALA A 91 9.94 -8.63 4.77
C ALA A 91 10.60 -7.99 3.55
N TYR A 92 10.03 -8.16 2.35
CA TYR A 92 10.56 -7.55 1.13
C TYR A 92 10.70 -6.02 1.20
N ILE A 93 9.72 -5.32 1.77
CA ILE A 93 9.78 -3.86 1.96
C ILE A 93 10.79 -3.48 3.06
N SER A 94 10.97 -4.33 4.07
CA SER A 94 11.81 -4.07 5.25
C SER A 94 13.27 -4.46 5.07
N ASP A 95 13.56 -5.44 4.22
CA ASP A 95 14.86 -6.13 4.11
C ASP A 95 15.96 -5.31 3.41
N MET A 96 15.68 -4.10 2.92
CA MET A 96 16.74 -3.14 2.52
C MET A 96 17.51 -2.53 3.72
N LYS A 97 17.49 -3.17 4.89
CA LYS A 97 18.36 -2.79 6.01
C LYS A 97 19.84 -3.12 5.75
N ASP A 98 20.16 -3.81 4.65
CA ASP A 98 21.54 -4.14 4.33
C ASP A 98 22.32 -2.94 3.75
N GLY A 99 23.10 -2.31 4.64
CA GLY A 99 24.37 -1.66 4.32
C GLY A 99 24.35 -0.23 3.77
N SER A 100 23.27 0.26 3.20
CA SER A 100 23.19 1.66 2.72
C SER A 100 22.53 2.56 3.75
N VAL A 101 23.03 3.77 3.95
CA VAL A 101 22.44 4.81 4.80
C VAL A 101 21.02 5.12 4.31
N VAL A 102 20.04 4.31 4.70
CA VAL A 102 18.64 4.49 4.31
C VAL A 102 18.14 5.71 5.07
N LYS A 103 17.96 6.82 4.34
CA LYS A 103 17.30 8.02 4.89
C LYS A 103 16.01 7.57 5.58
N LYS A 104 15.82 8.00 6.83
CA LYS A 104 14.68 7.67 7.72
C LYS A 104 13.30 7.84 7.05
N GLU A 105 13.22 8.70 6.03
CA GLU A 105 12.04 8.98 5.20
C GLU A 105 11.62 7.82 4.28
N SER A 106 12.52 6.88 4.01
CA SER A 106 12.31 5.71 3.14
C SER A 106 11.82 4.47 3.91
N VAL A 107 11.73 4.57 5.23
CA VAL A 107 11.24 3.51 6.11
C VAL A 107 9.72 3.60 6.15
N MET A 108 9.06 2.54 5.71
CA MET A 108 7.62 2.39 5.83
C MET A 108 7.31 2.02 7.29
N THR A 109 6.41 2.74 7.93
CA THR A 109 5.91 2.37 9.25
C THR A 109 4.92 1.23 9.12
N GLN A 110 4.74 0.44 10.18
CA GLN A 110 3.79 -0.69 10.17
C GLN A 110 2.37 -0.24 9.80
N LYS A 111 1.92 0.92 10.29
CA LYS A 111 0.62 1.49 9.93
C LYS A 111 0.50 1.88 8.45
N GLU A 112 1.56 2.42 7.86
CA GLU A 112 1.57 2.72 6.42
C GLU A 112 1.55 1.43 5.61
N PHE A 113 2.23 0.39 6.07
CA PHE A 113 2.20 -0.92 5.44
C PHE A 113 0.85 -1.60 5.57
N ASP A 114 0.20 -1.56 6.73
CA ASP A 114 -1.14 -2.14 6.92
C ASP A 114 -2.14 -1.50 5.95
N VAL A 115 -2.15 -0.17 5.84
CA VAL A 115 -3.00 0.58 4.90
C VAL A 115 -2.65 0.27 3.45
N LEU A 116 -1.37 0.04 3.15
CA LEU A 116 -0.93 -0.36 1.82
C LEU A 116 -1.46 -1.75 1.48
N PHE A 117 -1.25 -2.72 2.37
CA PHE A 117 -1.63 -4.10 2.21
C PHE A 117 -3.14 -4.22 2.00
N GLU A 118 -3.94 -3.60 2.86
CA GLU A 118 -5.40 -3.52 2.72
C GLU A 118 -5.84 -2.82 1.42
N SER A 119 -4.98 -2.00 0.81
CA SER A 119 -5.31 -1.37 -0.46
C SER A 119 -5.03 -2.26 -1.67
N ILE A 120 -4.14 -3.26 -1.52
CA ILE A 120 -3.77 -4.24 -2.54
C ILE A 120 -4.73 -5.43 -2.49
N ASP A 121 -4.94 -5.98 -1.29
CA ASP A 121 -5.87 -7.07 -0.97
C ASP A 121 -7.32 -6.58 -1.13
N LYS A 122 -7.87 -6.72 -2.35
CA LYS A 122 -9.21 -6.23 -2.71
C LYS A 122 -10.30 -7.17 -2.27
N ASP A 123 -9.99 -8.47 -2.21
CA ASP A 123 -10.93 -9.51 -1.84
C ASP A 123 -10.94 -9.80 -0.34
N HIS A 124 -10.05 -9.16 0.42
CA HIS A 124 -9.87 -9.34 1.87
C HIS A 124 -9.46 -10.77 2.23
N SER A 125 -8.71 -11.43 1.34
CA SER A 125 -8.16 -12.77 1.55
C SER A 125 -6.98 -12.78 2.52
N HIS A 126 -6.49 -11.61 2.94
CA HIS A 126 -5.27 -11.42 3.74
C HIS A 126 -3.99 -11.93 3.04
N GLN A 127 -4.08 -12.16 1.74
CA GLN A 127 -3.01 -12.60 0.85
C GLN A 127 -3.10 -11.75 -0.42
N ILE A 128 -2.03 -11.70 -1.20
CA ILE A 128 -1.98 -10.94 -2.45
C ILE A 128 -1.72 -11.91 -3.59
N ASP A 129 -2.70 -12.05 -4.49
CA ASP A 129 -2.51 -12.83 -5.69
C ASP A 129 -1.76 -12.05 -6.80
N PHE A 130 -1.37 -12.74 -7.86
CA PHE A 130 -0.64 -12.12 -8.97
C PHE A 130 -1.45 -11.02 -9.69
N ALA A 131 -2.78 -11.16 -9.78
CA ALA A 131 -3.64 -10.17 -10.43
C ALA A 131 -3.76 -8.90 -9.57
N GLU A 132 -3.91 -9.03 -8.26
CA GLU A 132 -3.91 -7.93 -7.29
C GLU A 132 -2.57 -7.21 -7.27
N PHE A 133 -1.47 -7.96 -7.27
CA PHE A 133 -0.13 -7.41 -7.42
C PHE A 133 0.01 -6.59 -8.72
N CYS A 134 -0.40 -7.16 -9.86
CA CYS A 134 -0.34 -6.47 -11.15
C CYS A 134 -1.22 -5.21 -11.19
N ALA A 135 -2.45 -5.29 -10.67
CA ALA A 135 -3.39 -4.18 -10.59
C ALA A 135 -2.81 -3.04 -9.75
N PHE A 136 -2.17 -3.37 -8.64
CA PHE A 136 -1.53 -2.39 -7.77
C PHE A 136 -0.33 -1.72 -8.44
N ILE A 137 0.54 -2.47 -9.12
CA ILE A 137 1.66 -1.89 -9.86
C ILE A 137 1.17 -0.96 -10.98
N ALA A 138 0.07 -1.31 -11.65
CA ALA A 138 -0.57 -0.44 -12.64
C ALA A 138 -1.15 0.84 -12.01
N GLU A 139 -1.75 0.76 -10.82
CA GLU A 139 -2.25 1.92 -10.06
C GLU A 139 -1.10 2.85 -9.65
N VAL A 140 0.03 2.28 -9.24
CA VAL A 140 1.22 3.02 -8.79
C VAL A 140 1.99 3.70 -9.95
N ASN A 141 1.99 3.08 -11.13
CA ASN A 141 2.66 3.63 -12.33
C ASN A 141 1.77 4.61 -13.12
N ARG A 142 0.54 4.87 -12.67
CA ARG A 142 -0.34 5.85 -13.32
C ARG A 142 0.21 7.27 -13.06
N PRO A 143 0.47 8.06 -14.11
CA PRO A 143 1.02 9.42 -13.99
C PRO A 143 0.07 10.40 -13.29
#